data_AF-A0A9W6Y1B5-F1
#
_entry.id   AF-A0A9W6Y1B5-F1
#
_cell.length_a   1.000
_cell.length_b   1.000
_cell.length_c   1.000
_cell.angle_alpha   90.00
_cell.angle_beta   90.00
_cell.angle_gamma   90.00
#
_symmetry.space_group_name_H-M   'P 1'
#
loop_
_entity.id
_entity.type
_entity.pdbx_description
1 polymer ?
#
loop_
_entity_poly.entity_id
_entity_poly.type
_entity_poly.pdbx_seq_one_letter_code
_entity_poly.pdbx_strand_id
1 'polypeptide(L)'
;MSKSLGNVIDPLHVISGISREQLLTNLQGGNVGSRELKKAEKELKKEFPKGIPTCGADALRFTLASYLQQGRQINMDVQRVVSYRHFCNKVWNAVRYALPLLETEEDAAGNKQADLSSLRDDMTLADRWIMSRLATVVSEVNNGIAANQLATSVAAIQRFFVQELCDVYIEFSKPVLYGNRLEEGVDFEVQHARKRSAQATLHRCLDYSMRLLHPFTPFVTEELWQRIRDADPLTTASNKHETSILCSEYPEETHMHSWIDTNAEERMAFVINVIHGIRSLRHTVKVLAPNAAPAGDNELPTIRIVCASNTVYSELKDAQRDLETQCRVNVDVALDVDGSSASSKHVLTHSVSDSCRVPDDAETTQRVASEIARLEKRASKSAAAAEALIRRQQGPHYASKVPESVQAQDAHRLTQLQTDTHAAEKSLAALRELQQLY
;
A
#
# COMPACT_ATOMS: atom_id res chain seq x y z
N MET A 1 17.46 -26.72 12.76
CA MET A 1 17.53 -27.80 11.75
C MET A 1 18.81 -28.60 12.00
N SER A 2 18.75 -29.93 11.95
CA SER A 2 19.92 -30.82 12.15
C SER A 2 19.86 -32.02 11.22
N LYS A 3 21.01 -32.39 10.63
CA LYS A 3 21.14 -33.59 9.78
C LYS A 3 20.75 -34.86 10.54
N SER A 4 21.05 -34.94 11.84
CA SER A 4 20.72 -36.10 12.69
C SER A 4 19.22 -36.30 12.90
N LEU A 5 18.41 -35.24 12.76
CA LEU A 5 16.96 -35.27 12.94
C LEU A 5 16.20 -35.39 11.61
N GLY A 6 16.91 -35.37 10.47
CA GLY A 6 16.28 -35.43 9.14
C GLY A 6 15.42 -34.22 8.76
N ASN A 7 15.49 -33.12 9.52
CA ASN A 7 14.66 -31.92 9.31
C ASN A 7 15.43 -30.76 8.65
N VAL A 8 16.38 -31.08 7.77
CA VAL A 8 17.17 -30.08 7.05
C VAL A 8 16.45 -29.71 5.77
N ILE A 9 16.26 -28.41 5.57
CA ILE A 9 15.82 -27.84 4.29
C ILE A 9 17.06 -27.32 3.57
N ASP A 10 17.39 -27.92 2.43
CA ASP A 10 18.46 -27.42 1.57
C ASP A 10 18.02 -26.08 0.94
N PRO A 11 18.80 -25.00 1.07
CA PRO A 11 18.47 -23.73 0.44
C PRO A 11 18.31 -23.84 -1.08
N LEU A 12 19.05 -24.74 -1.74
CA LEU A 12 18.89 -24.98 -3.18
C LEU A 12 17.51 -25.53 -3.52
N HIS A 13 16.95 -26.42 -2.69
CA HIS A 13 15.58 -26.91 -2.88
C HIS A 13 14.54 -25.79 -2.80
N VAL A 14 14.79 -24.76 -1.99
CA VAL A 14 13.91 -23.58 -1.92
C VAL A 14 14.10 -22.70 -3.16
N ILE A 15 15.33 -22.52 -3.61
CA ILE A 15 15.66 -21.68 -4.76
C ILE A 15 15.11 -22.30 -6.05
N SER A 16 15.48 -23.54 -6.37
CA SER A 16 15.12 -24.23 -7.62
C SER A 16 13.77 -24.96 -7.56
N GLY A 17 13.24 -25.21 -6.37
CA GLY A 17 12.13 -26.13 -6.16
C GLY A 17 12.58 -27.59 -6.15
N ILE A 18 11.74 -28.46 -5.60
CA ILE A 18 11.95 -29.91 -5.55
C ILE A 18 10.62 -30.65 -5.37
N SER A 19 10.45 -31.80 -6.02
CA SER A 19 9.25 -32.61 -5.87
C SER A 19 9.22 -33.32 -4.51
N ARG A 20 8.01 -33.68 -4.06
CA ARG A 20 7.84 -34.49 -2.83
C ARG A 20 8.64 -35.80 -2.89
N GLU A 21 8.65 -36.46 -4.04
CA GLU A 21 9.32 -37.75 -4.23
C GLU A 21 10.84 -37.59 -4.08
N GLN A 22 11.41 -36.57 -4.71
CA GLN A 22 12.84 -36.28 -4.60
C GLN A 22 13.23 -35.88 -3.16
N LEU A 23 12.38 -35.13 -2.45
CA LEU A 23 12.61 -34.83 -1.03
C LEU A 23 12.68 -36.09 -0.17
N LEU A 24 11.77 -37.05 -0.40
CA LEU A 24 11.75 -38.32 0.34
C LEU A 24 12.97 -39.17 -0.01
N THR A 25 13.35 -39.26 -1.29
CA THR A 25 14.57 -39.96 -1.72
C THR A 25 15.83 -39.35 -1.07
N ASN A 26 15.94 -38.02 -1.04
CA ASN A 26 17.07 -37.34 -0.41
C ASN A 26 17.11 -37.57 1.10
N LEU A 27 15.95 -37.64 1.77
CA LEU A 27 15.87 -37.99 3.19
C LEU A 27 16.30 -39.44 3.46
N GLN A 28 15.89 -40.38 2.61
CA GLN A 28 16.23 -41.81 2.72
C GLN A 28 17.70 -42.10 2.44
N GLY A 29 18.33 -41.33 1.56
CA GLY A 29 19.78 -41.38 1.32
C GLY A 29 20.62 -40.70 2.40
N GLY A 30 19.99 -40.01 3.35
CA GLY A 30 20.66 -39.31 4.45
C GLY A 30 21.07 -40.24 5.59
N ASN A 31 22.06 -39.80 6.39
CA ASN A 31 22.49 -40.52 7.59
C ASN A 31 21.56 -40.22 8.79
N VAL A 32 20.32 -40.72 8.73
CA VAL A 32 19.27 -40.51 9.74
C VAL A 32 18.89 -41.86 10.37
N GLY A 33 18.78 -41.91 11.70
CA GLY A 33 18.38 -43.14 12.40
C GLY A 33 16.96 -43.59 12.01
N SER A 34 16.72 -44.91 11.97
CA SER A 34 15.46 -45.50 11.46
C SER A 34 14.18 -44.99 12.13
N ARG A 35 14.24 -44.66 13.43
CA ARG A 35 13.12 -44.05 14.18
C ARG A 35 12.85 -42.61 13.76
N GLU A 36 13.90 -41.81 13.64
CA GLU A 36 13.81 -40.39 13.24
C GLU A 36 13.41 -40.26 11.76
N LEU A 37 13.87 -41.18 10.91
CA LEU A 37 13.52 -41.19 9.49
C LEU A 37 12.02 -41.33 9.25
N LYS A 38 11.34 -42.25 9.96
CA LYS A 38 9.87 -42.39 9.89
C LYS A 38 9.13 -41.13 10.35
N LYS A 39 9.66 -40.44 11.36
CA LYS A 39 9.09 -39.20 11.88
C LYS A 39 9.27 -38.06 10.87
N ALA A 40 10.49 -37.87 10.37
CA ALA A 40 10.83 -36.87 9.38
C ALA A 40 10.03 -37.06 8.07
N GLU A 41 9.85 -38.30 7.60
CA GLU A 41 9.00 -38.57 6.43
C GLU A 41 7.55 -38.14 6.63
N LYS A 42 6.99 -38.41 7.83
CA LYS A 42 5.61 -38.02 8.16
C LYS A 42 5.45 -36.50 8.22
N GLU A 43 6.41 -35.82 8.84
CA GLU A 43 6.42 -34.35 8.94
C GLU A 43 6.58 -33.70 7.56
N LEU A 44 7.53 -34.17 6.76
CA LEU A 44 7.78 -33.66 5.41
C LEU A 44 6.57 -33.84 4.49
N LYS A 45 5.90 -34.99 4.52
CA LYS A 45 4.67 -35.23 3.76
C LYS A 45 3.53 -34.30 4.18
N LYS A 46 3.46 -33.93 5.46
CA LYS A 46 2.45 -33.02 6.00
C LYS A 46 2.75 -31.58 5.60
N GLU A 47 4.00 -31.16 5.71
CA GLU A 47 4.43 -29.77 5.47
C GLU A 47 4.55 -29.46 3.97
N PHE A 48 5.04 -30.41 3.17
CA PHE A 48 5.27 -30.28 1.73
C PHE A 48 4.51 -31.35 0.94
N PRO A 49 3.16 -31.33 0.93
CA PRO A 49 2.34 -32.35 0.28
C PRO A 49 2.59 -32.44 -1.24
N LYS A 50 3.05 -31.35 -1.87
CA LYS A 50 3.40 -31.29 -3.30
C LYS A 50 4.90 -31.06 -3.55
N GLY A 51 5.72 -31.09 -2.50
CA GLY A 51 7.11 -30.64 -2.55
C GLY A 51 7.25 -29.14 -2.27
N ILE A 52 8.46 -28.61 -2.49
CA ILE A 52 8.78 -27.19 -2.31
C ILE A 52 8.70 -26.49 -3.67
N PRO A 53 7.89 -25.43 -3.82
CA PRO A 53 7.83 -24.68 -5.07
C PRO A 53 9.13 -23.88 -5.29
N THR A 54 9.46 -23.63 -6.55
CA THR A 54 10.57 -22.75 -6.94
C THR A 54 10.34 -21.33 -6.42
N CYS A 55 11.19 -20.87 -5.51
CA CYS A 55 11.07 -19.54 -4.89
C CYS A 55 12.07 -18.51 -5.44
N GLY A 56 13.26 -18.93 -5.86
CA GLY A 56 14.36 -18.04 -6.25
C GLY A 56 15.23 -17.56 -5.07
N ALA A 57 16.44 -17.11 -5.37
CA ALA A 57 17.43 -16.70 -4.37
C ALA A 57 17.04 -15.40 -3.64
N ASP A 58 16.52 -14.42 -4.35
CA ASP A 58 16.12 -13.13 -3.77
C ASP A 58 14.98 -13.29 -2.75
N ALA A 59 13.96 -14.09 -3.08
CA ALA A 59 12.88 -14.38 -2.15
C ALA A 59 13.42 -15.00 -0.86
N LEU A 60 14.33 -15.98 -0.96
CA LEU A 60 14.96 -16.60 0.20
C LEU A 60 15.76 -15.59 1.04
N ARG A 61 16.62 -14.79 0.40
CA ARG A 61 17.44 -13.76 1.07
C ARG A 61 16.57 -12.73 1.80
N PHE A 62 15.56 -12.20 1.12
CA PHE A 62 14.63 -11.22 1.69
C PHE A 62 13.85 -11.81 2.87
N THR A 63 13.44 -13.07 2.78
CA THR A 63 12.78 -13.78 3.89
C THR A 63 13.68 -13.89 5.11
N LEU A 64 14.93 -14.32 4.91
CA LEU A 64 15.89 -14.47 6.01
C LEU A 64 16.21 -13.13 6.69
N ALA A 65 16.35 -12.07 5.90
CA ALA A 65 16.52 -10.72 6.43
C ALA A 65 15.30 -10.26 7.26
N SER A 66 14.08 -10.63 6.85
CA SER A 66 12.84 -10.33 7.58
C SER A 66 12.71 -11.06 8.94
N TYR A 67 13.39 -12.20 9.12
CA TYR A 67 13.30 -12.99 10.35
C TYR A 67 14.17 -12.46 11.49
N LEU A 68 15.13 -11.57 11.21
CA LEU A 68 16.09 -11.08 12.21
C LEU A 68 15.44 -10.25 13.34
N GLN A 69 14.13 -9.99 13.27
CA GLN A 69 13.34 -9.43 14.37
C GLN A 69 13.06 -10.45 15.50
N GLN A 70 13.12 -11.76 15.23
CA GLN A 70 12.60 -12.82 16.12
C GLN A 70 13.63 -13.42 17.10
N GLY A 71 14.76 -12.76 17.35
CA GLY A 71 15.79 -13.23 18.29
C GLY A 71 16.70 -14.33 17.72
N ARG A 72 17.36 -15.11 18.58
CA ARG A 72 18.42 -16.08 18.17
C ARG A 72 17.92 -17.31 17.42
N GLN A 73 16.64 -17.66 17.50
CA GLN A 73 16.07 -18.85 16.86
C GLN A 73 15.07 -18.45 15.78
N ILE A 74 15.33 -18.87 14.54
CA ILE A 74 14.44 -18.62 13.40
C ILE A 74 13.63 -19.88 13.12
N ASN A 75 12.31 -19.78 13.18
CA ASN A 75 11.42 -20.80 12.66
C ASN A 75 11.21 -20.57 11.16
N MET A 76 11.91 -21.35 10.32
CA MET A 76 11.91 -21.16 8.88
C MET A 76 10.61 -21.69 8.26
N ASP A 77 9.70 -20.79 7.91
CA ASP A 77 8.50 -21.12 7.13
C ASP A 77 8.74 -20.86 5.63
N VAL A 78 8.68 -21.93 4.83
CA VAL A 78 8.82 -21.86 3.36
C VAL A 78 7.65 -21.11 2.71
N GLN A 79 6.45 -21.12 3.30
CA GLN A 79 5.32 -20.35 2.77
C GLN A 79 5.60 -18.85 2.82
N ARG A 80 6.34 -18.38 3.83
CA ARG A 80 6.81 -17.00 3.89
C ARG A 80 7.75 -16.66 2.73
N VAL A 81 8.62 -17.60 2.32
CA VAL A 81 9.47 -17.44 1.13
C VAL A 81 8.62 -17.33 -0.14
N VAL A 82 7.57 -18.15 -0.25
CA VAL A 82 6.62 -18.05 -1.36
C VAL A 82 5.96 -16.67 -1.40
N SER A 83 5.56 -16.12 -0.25
CA SER A 83 5.03 -14.75 -0.17
C SER A 83 6.04 -13.70 -0.68
N TYR A 84 7.32 -13.82 -0.34
CA TYR A 84 8.34 -12.89 -0.82
C TYR A 84 8.73 -13.09 -2.29
N ARG A 85 8.53 -14.29 -2.86
CA ARG A 85 8.54 -14.45 -4.32
C ARG A 85 7.43 -13.64 -4.97
N HIS A 86 6.21 -13.63 -4.41
CA HIS A 86 5.12 -12.80 -4.92
C HIS A 86 5.46 -11.30 -4.84
N PHE A 87 6.17 -10.87 -3.79
CA PHE A 87 6.72 -9.52 -3.72
C PHE A 87 7.71 -9.23 -4.85
N CYS A 88 8.71 -10.11 -5.10
CA CYS A 88 9.64 -9.94 -6.22
C CYS A 88 8.90 -9.86 -7.58
N ASN A 89 7.84 -10.66 -7.78
CA ASN A 89 6.99 -10.58 -8.96
C ASN A 89 6.21 -9.25 -9.05
N LYS A 90 5.75 -8.70 -7.91
CA LYS A 90 5.11 -7.37 -7.87
C LYS A 90 6.10 -6.28 -8.28
N VAL A 91 7.36 -6.36 -7.82
CA VAL A 91 8.45 -5.47 -8.24
C VAL A 91 8.65 -5.55 -9.75
N TRP A 92 8.80 -6.76 -10.30
CA TRP A 92 8.91 -6.98 -11.74
C TRP A 92 7.75 -6.38 -12.53
N ASN A 93 6.52 -6.64 -12.10
CA ASN A 93 5.32 -6.14 -12.79
C ASN A 93 5.19 -4.62 -12.73
N ALA A 94 5.56 -3.99 -11.62
CA ALA A 94 5.55 -2.54 -11.48
C ALA A 94 6.56 -1.88 -12.44
N VAL A 95 7.78 -2.40 -12.52
CA VAL A 95 8.79 -1.90 -13.47
C VAL A 95 8.36 -2.14 -14.91
N ARG A 96 7.89 -3.35 -15.24
CA ARG A 96 7.37 -3.67 -16.57
C ARG A 96 6.23 -2.73 -17.00
N TYR A 97 5.36 -2.36 -16.06
CA TYR A 97 4.28 -1.39 -16.30
C TYR A 97 4.82 0.01 -16.55
N ALA A 98 5.81 0.45 -15.76
CA ALA A 98 6.33 1.80 -15.81
C ALA A 98 7.20 2.07 -17.05
N LEU A 99 8.03 1.11 -17.51
CA LEU A 99 9.01 1.35 -18.57
C LEU A 99 8.44 2.02 -19.83
N PRO A 100 7.34 1.55 -20.45
CA PRO A 100 6.76 2.21 -21.63
C PRO A 100 6.19 3.61 -21.35
N LEU A 101 5.92 3.94 -20.09
CA LEU A 101 5.45 5.26 -19.67
C LEU A 101 6.61 6.23 -19.43
N LEU A 102 7.81 5.71 -19.18
CA LEU A 102 9.04 6.50 -18.97
C LEU A 102 9.77 6.79 -20.28
N GLU A 103 9.57 5.96 -21.29
CA GLU A 103 10.04 6.19 -22.66
C GLU A 103 9.36 7.44 -23.23
N THR A 104 10.08 8.56 -23.24
CA THR A 104 9.63 9.77 -23.92
C THR A 104 9.95 9.64 -25.40
N GLU A 105 8.94 9.84 -26.27
CA GLU A 105 9.21 10.26 -27.66
C GLU A 105 10.17 11.44 -27.61
N GLU A 106 11.07 11.53 -28.57
CA GLU A 106 12.09 12.58 -28.60
C GLU A 106 11.45 13.96 -28.42
N ASP A 107 11.52 14.49 -27.18
CA ASP A 107 11.12 15.86 -26.90
C ASP A 107 11.87 16.75 -27.91
N ALA A 108 11.11 17.27 -28.88
CA ALA A 108 11.59 18.13 -29.96
C ALA A 108 12.17 19.47 -29.44
N ALA A 109 12.14 19.67 -28.12
CA ALA A 109 12.63 20.84 -27.42
C ALA A 109 13.77 20.46 -26.44
N GLY A 110 14.91 20.01 -26.97
CA GLY A 110 16.31 20.21 -26.52
C GLY A 110 16.77 20.24 -25.03
N ASN A 111 15.89 20.27 -24.03
CA ASN A 111 16.21 20.41 -22.61
C ASN A 111 16.07 19.06 -21.90
N LYS A 112 16.91 18.10 -22.28
CA LYS A 112 17.00 16.75 -21.67
C LYS A 112 17.95 16.68 -20.48
N GLN A 113 18.23 17.81 -19.85
CA GLN A 113 19.06 17.91 -18.66
C GLN A 113 18.37 18.86 -17.68
N ALA A 114 17.42 18.32 -16.92
CA ALA A 114 16.72 19.04 -15.88
C ALA A 114 16.86 18.27 -14.57
N ASP A 115 17.10 18.97 -13.47
CA ASP A 115 17.03 18.34 -12.16
C ASP A 115 15.56 18.11 -11.79
N LEU A 116 15.26 17.04 -11.06
CA LEU A 116 13.89 16.75 -10.64
C LEU A 116 13.31 17.92 -9.81
N SER A 117 14.16 18.63 -9.07
CA SER A 117 13.76 19.79 -8.27
C SER A 117 13.20 20.94 -9.12
N SER A 118 13.62 21.09 -10.38
CA SER A 118 13.10 22.15 -11.27
C SER A 118 11.68 21.86 -11.76
N LEU A 119 11.20 20.63 -11.62
CA LEU A 119 9.83 20.22 -11.98
C LEU A 119 8.87 20.28 -10.80
N ARG A 120 9.31 20.76 -9.63
CA ARG A 120 8.51 20.74 -8.39
C ARG A 120 7.22 21.55 -8.49
N ASP A 121 7.21 22.63 -9.26
CA ASP A 121 6.03 23.48 -9.43
C ASP A 121 4.96 22.81 -10.33
N ASP A 122 5.37 21.87 -11.18
CA ASP A 122 4.48 21.09 -12.05
C ASP A 122 3.94 19.82 -11.37
N MET A 123 4.50 19.46 -10.20
CA MET A 123 4.14 18.26 -9.48
C MET A 123 2.71 18.33 -8.91
N THR A 124 1.97 17.24 -9.08
CA THR A 124 0.68 17.06 -8.41
C THR A 124 0.86 16.83 -6.91
N LEU A 125 -0.25 16.87 -6.17
CA LEU A 125 -0.25 16.47 -4.76
C LEU A 125 0.31 15.06 -4.57
N ALA A 126 -0.04 14.11 -5.46
CA ALA A 126 0.43 12.74 -5.41
C ALA A 126 1.94 12.63 -5.66
N ASP A 127 2.50 13.44 -6.56
CA ASP A 127 3.94 13.49 -6.85
C ASP A 127 4.74 14.02 -5.65
N ARG A 128 4.31 15.16 -5.08
CA ARG A 128 4.93 15.73 -3.86
C ARG A 128 4.84 14.76 -2.69
N TRP A 129 3.68 14.12 -2.52
CA TRP A 129 3.46 13.14 -1.48
C TRP A 129 4.43 11.96 -1.60
N ILE A 130 4.51 11.29 -2.76
CA ILE A 130 5.34 10.08 -2.89
C ILE A 130 6.83 10.41 -2.72
N MET A 131 7.28 11.61 -3.11
CA MET A 131 8.65 12.06 -2.88
C MET A 131 8.95 12.25 -1.38
N SER A 132 8.02 12.81 -0.61
CA SER A 132 8.15 12.89 0.86
C SER A 132 8.17 11.51 1.51
N ARG A 133 7.33 10.59 1.02
CA ARG A 133 7.32 9.19 1.45
C ARG A 133 8.62 8.47 1.12
N LEU A 134 9.18 8.72 -0.06
CA LEU A 134 10.48 8.19 -0.48
C LEU A 134 11.59 8.69 0.44
N ALA A 135 11.59 9.97 0.82
CA ALA A 135 12.55 10.51 1.79
C ALA A 135 12.47 9.78 3.13
N THR A 136 11.25 9.53 3.62
CA THR A 136 11.02 8.78 4.86
C THR A 136 11.55 7.35 4.78
N VAL A 137 11.24 6.60 3.71
CA VAL A 137 11.70 5.21 3.58
C VAL A 137 13.21 5.10 3.41
N VAL A 138 13.84 6.07 2.73
CA VAL A 138 15.31 6.14 2.61
C VAL A 138 15.93 6.22 4.01
N SER A 139 15.43 7.12 4.87
CA SER A 139 15.90 7.22 6.25
C SER A 139 15.63 5.94 7.05
N GLU A 140 14.43 5.36 6.98
CA GLU A 140 14.07 4.14 7.72
C GLU A 140 14.98 2.96 7.33
N VAL A 141 15.24 2.78 6.04
CA VAL A 141 16.08 1.69 5.52
C VAL A 141 17.53 1.87 5.95
N ASN A 142 18.09 3.08 5.79
CA ASN A 142 19.47 3.40 6.19
C ASN A 142 19.68 3.21 7.69
N ASN A 143 18.77 3.73 8.52
CA ASN A 143 18.83 3.57 9.97
C ASN A 143 18.72 2.10 10.39
N GLY A 144 17.84 1.32 9.75
CA GLY A 144 17.73 -0.11 10.00
C GLY A 144 19.00 -0.88 9.63
N ILE A 145 19.65 -0.55 8.51
CA ILE A 145 20.92 -1.17 8.10
C ILE A 145 22.04 -0.80 9.08
N ALA A 146 22.18 0.50 9.41
CA ALA A 146 23.21 1.00 10.32
C ALA A 146 23.08 0.40 11.73
N ALA A 147 21.85 0.18 12.21
CA ALA A 147 21.57 -0.45 13.50
C ALA A 147 21.58 -1.99 13.45
N ASN A 148 21.92 -2.62 12.32
CA ASN A 148 21.83 -4.06 12.08
C ASN A 148 20.42 -4.65 12.35
N GLN A 149 19.38 -3.82 12.15
CA GLN A 149 17.97 -4.15 12.24
C GLN A 149 17.38 -4.39 10.86
N LEU A 150 17.94 -5.35 10.12
CA LEU A 150 17.58 -5.61 8.71
C LEU A 150 16.07 -5.88 8.51
N ALA A 151 15.41 -6.50 9.48
CA ALA A 151 13.97 -6.75 9.42
C ALA A 151 13.15 -5.45 9.35
N THR A 152 13.59 -4.39 10.04
CA THR A 152 12.97 -3.06 9.98
C THR A 152 13.12 -2.46 8.58
N SER A 153 14.33 -2.52 8.01
CA SER A 153 14.60 -2.05 6.64
C SER A 153 13.75 -2.80 5.60
N VAL A 154 13.69 -4.13 5.70
CA VAL A 154 12.89 -5.00 4.82
C VAL A 154 11.41 -4.63 4.89
N ALA A 155 10.87 -4.43 6.11
CA ALA A 155 9.48 -4.05 6.30
C ALA A 155 9.18 -2.64 5.75
N ALA A 156 10.09 -1.69 5.96
CA ALA A 156 9.98 -0.31 5.48
C ALA A 156 9.92 -0.25 3.95
N ILE A 157 10.91 -0.84 3.26
CA ILE A 157 10.95 -0.80 1.78
C ILE A 157 9.82 -1.60 1.14
N GLN A 158 9.42 -2.73 1.74
CA GLN A 158 8.27 -3.50 1.27
C GLN A 158 6.98 -2.70 1.41
N ARG A 159 6.76 -2.04 2.57
CA ARG A 159 5.60 -1.19 2.82
C ARG A 159 5.53 -0.07 1.80
N PHE A 160 6.61 0.69 1.63
CA PHE A 160 6.68 1.78 0.65
C PHE A 160 6.37 1.27 -0.75
N PHE A 161 7.08 0.25 -1.22
CA PHE A 161 6.96 -0.20 -2.60
C PHE A 161 5.54 -0.72 -2.92
N VAL A 162 4.94 -1.48 -2.01
CA VAL A 162 3.61 -2.07 -2.23
C VAL A 162 2.51 -1.05 -1.94
N GLN A 163 2.44 -0.56 -0.70
CA GLN A 163 1.28 0.17 -0.19
C GLN A 163 1.29 1.64 -0.61
N GLU A 164 2.46 2.25 -0.79
CA GLU A 164 2.57 3.68 -1.09
C GLU A 164 2.82 3.91 -2.59
N LEU A 165 3.80 3.22 -3.18
CA LEU A 165 4.12 3.36 -4.59
C LEU A 165 3.11 2.65 -5.50
N CYS A 166 2.93 1.32 -5.35
CA CYS A 166 2.07 0.56 -6.26
C CYS A 166 0.58 0.80 -6.05
N ASP A 167 0.11 0.73 -4.81
CA ASP A 167 -1.33 0.72 -4.51
C ASP A 167 -1.93 2.13 -4.50
N VAL A 168 -1.10 3.17 -4.32
CA VAL A 168 -1.54 4.58 -4.30
C VAL A 168 -0.90 5.37 -5.44
N TYR A 169 0.40 5.65 -5.42
CA TYR A 169 0.98 6.62 -6.36
C TYR A 169 0.78 6.23 -7.82
N ILE A 170 1.08 4.98 -8.21
CA ILE A 170 0.86 4.50 -9.58
C ILE A 170 -0.61 4.64 -9.99
N GLU A 171 -1.56 4.37 -9.10
CA GLU A 171 -2.98 4.52 -9.41
C GLU A 171 -3.37 5.98 -9.62
N PHE A 172 -2.82 6.92 -8.82
CA PHE A 172 -3.06 8.36 -8.93
C PHE A 172 -2.35 9.00 -10.13
N SER A 173 -1.19 8.48 -10.55
CA SER A 173 -0.43 9.03 -11.66
C SER A 173 -0.96 8.58 -13.03
N LYS A 174 -1.70 7.46 -13.11
CA LYS A 174 -2.31 6.95 -14.35
C LYS A 174 -3.02 8.00 -15.20
N PRO A 175 -3.97 8.81 -14.68
CA PRO A 175 -4.69 9.79 -15.50
C PRO A 175 -3.76 10.85 -16.11
N VAL A 176 -2.71 11.22 -15.37
CA VAL A 176 -1.68 12.17 -15.81
C VAL A 176 -0.77 11.54 -16.86
N LEU A 177 -0.27 10.32 -16.62
CA LEU A 177 0.65 9.61 -17.50
C LEU A 177 0.01 9.22 -18.85
N TYR A 178 -1.27 8.82 -18.84
CA TYR A 178 -2.00 8.49 -20.07
C TYR A 178 -2.54 9.71 -20.83
N GLY A 179 -2.40 10.93 -20.28
CA GLY A 179 -2.96 12.13 -20.90
C GLY A 179 -4.51 12.17 -20.88
N ASN A 180 -5.14 11.35 -20.04
CA ASN A 180 -6.60 11.33 -19.87
C ASN A 180 -7.09 12.48 -18.98
N ARG A 181 -6.18 13.21 -18.34
CA ARG A 181 -6.46 14.46 -17.62
C ARG A 181 -6.55 15.64 -18.59
N LEU A 182 -7.43 15.53 -19.59
CA LEU A 182 -7.84 16.66 -20.43
C LEU A 182 -8.77 17.54 -19.58
N GLU A 183 -8.18 18.41 -18.77
CA GLU A 183 -8.93 19.51 -18.17
C GLU A 183 -9.43 20.42 -19.32
N GLU A 184 -10.75 20.47 -19.56
CA GLU A 184 -11.34 21.44 -20.49
C GLU A 184 -10.86 22.85 -20.09
N GLY A 185 -10.11 23.50 -20.99
CA GLY A 185 -9.57 24.84 -20.77
C GLY A 185 -8.16 24.92 -20.14
N VAL A 186 -7.44 23.81 -19.96
CA VAL A 186 -6.03 23.85 -19.51
C VAL A 186 -5.08 23.72 -20.69
N ASP A 187 -4.14 24.66 -20.77
CA ASP A 187 -3.13 24.74 -21.83
C ASP A 187 -2.34 23.44 -21.98
N PHE A 188 -2.11 23.05 -23.24
CA PHE A 188 -1.37 21.85 -23.62
C PHE A 188 0.02 21.78 -22.96
N GLU A 189 0.70 22.93 -22.81
CA GLU A 189 2.02 23.03 -22.17
C GLU A 189 1.98 22.63 -20.70
N VAL A 190 0.96 23.04 -19.95
CA VAL A 190 0.79 22.69 -18.52
C VAL A 190 0.54 21.19 -18.35
N GLN A 191 -0.24 20.59 -19.25
CA GLN A 191 -0.48 19.14 -19.22
C GLN A 191 0.79 18.36 -19.53
N HIS A 192 1.57 18.83 -20.49
CA HIS A 192 2.86 18.24 -20.85
C HIS A 192 3.87 18.34 -19.68
N ALA A 193 3.96 19.50 -19.03
CA ALA A 193 4.82 19.72 -17.88
C ALA A 193 4.44 18.80 -16.70
N ARG A 194 3.14 18.69 -16.39
CA ARG A 194 2.62 17.74 -15.38
C ARG A 194 2.97 16.30 -15.72
N LYS A 195 2.76 15.86 -16.96
CA LYS A 195 3.11 14.51 -17.41
C LYS A 195 4.60 14.23 -17.23
N ARG A 196 5.45 15.17 -17.64
CA ARG A 196 6.91 15.09 -17.48
C ARG A 196 7.31 14.98 -16.00
N SER A 197 6.71 15.80 -15.13
CA SER A 197 6.96 15.73 -13.68
C SER A 197 6.57 14.38 -13.07
N ALA A 198 5.44 13.80 -13.51
CA ALA A 198 4.97 12.48 -13.05
C ALA A 198 5.87 11.34 -13.57
N GLN A 199 6.32 11.40 -14.82
CA GLN A 199 7.28 10.43 -15.36
C GLN A 199 8.60 10.46 -14.58
N ALA A 200 9.15 11.66 -14.35
CA ALA A 200 10.39 11.83 -13.60
C ALA A 200 10.27 11.41 -12.14
N THR A 201 9.13 11.68 -11.50
CA THR A 201 8.83 11.24 -10.13
C THR A 201 8.72 9.72 -10.03
N LEU A 202 7.98 9.10 -10.96
CA LEU A 202 7.87 7.63 -11.03
C LEU A 202 9.23 6.97 -11.26
N HIS A 203 10.03 7.50 -12.19
CA HIS A 203 11.39 7.03 -12.43
C HIS A 203 12.24 7.08 -11.17
N ARG A 204 12.28 8.23 -10.49
CA ARG A 204 13.05 8.42 -9.24
C ARG A 204 12.65 7.43 -8.16
N CYS A 205 11.34 7.22 -7.97
CA CYS A 205 10.82 6.26 -7.00
C CYS A 205 11.26 4.82 -7.32
N LEU A 206 11.25 4.43 -8.60
CA LEU A 206 11.67 3.09 -9.02
C LEU A 206 13.19 2.90 -8.91
N ASP A 207 13.98 3.86 -9.35
CA ASP A 207 15.45 3.84 -9.24
C ASP A 207 15.88 3.69 -7.77
N TYR A 208 15.39 4.57 -6.90
CA TYR A 208 15.74 4.52 -5.47
C TYR A 208 15.23 3.25 -4.81
N SER A 209 14.02 2.77 -5.17
CA SER A 209 13.52 1.50 -4.65
C SER A 209 14.42 0.32 -5.03
N MET A 210 14.95 0.28 -6.25
CA MET A 210 15.83 -0.82 -6.67
C MET A 210 17.13 -0.78 -5.88
N ARG A 211 17.73 0.41 -5.70
CA ARG A 211 18.97 0.57 -4.93
C ARG A 211 18.77 0.22 -3.46
N LEU A 212 17.68 0.67 -2.84
CA LEU A 212 17.32 0.33 -1.45
C LEU A 212 17.07 -1.18 -1.26
N LEU A 213 16.45 -1.85 -2.23
CA LEU A 213 16.19 -3.29 -2.21
C LEU A 213 17.45 -4.14 -2.48
N HIS A 214 18.42 -3.61 -3.21
CA HIS A 214 19.56 -4.37 -3.73
C HIS A 214 20.37 -5.17 -2.68
N PRO A 215 20.64 -4.64 -1.47
CA PRO A 215 21.31 -5.43 -0.42
C PRO A 215 20.60 -6.74 -0.07
N PHE A 216 19.28 -6.77 -0.25
CA PHE A 216 18.42 -7.90 0.11
C PHE A 216 18.07 -8.78 -1.10
N THR A 217 17.80 -8.18 -2.26
CA THR A 217 17.36 -8.87 -3.49
C THR A 217 18.24 -8.53 -4.69
N PRO A 218 19.52 -8.94 -4.68
CA PRO A 218 20.51 -8.45 -5.65
C PRO A 218 20.24 -8.84 -7.10
N PHE A 219 19.62 -9.99 -7.38
CA PHE A 219 19.50 -10.47 -8.77
C PHE A 219 18.38 -9.75 -9.54
N VAL A 220 17.19 -9.69 -8.96
CA VAL A 220 16.02 -9.04 -9.59
C VAL A 220 16.21 -7.52 -9.68
N THR A 221 16.86 -6.91 -8.69
CA THR A 221 17.10 -5.46 -8.69
C THR A 221 18.14 -5.05 -9.72
N GLU A 222 19.22 -5.82 -9.88
CA GLU A 222 20.22 -5.60 -10.94
C GLU A 222 19.56 -5.63 -12.33
N GLU A 223 18.81 -6.71 -12.63
CA GLU A 223 18.13 -6.87 -13.92
C GLU A 223 17.17 -5.73 -14.24
N LEU A 224 16.38 -5.29 -13.25
CA LEU A 224 15.38 -4.26 -13.44
C LEU A 224 15.99 -2.85 -13.46
N TRP A 225 16.98 -2.59 -12.62
CA TRP A 225 17.60 -1.27 -12.50
C TRP A 225 18.31 -0.85 -13.78
N GLN A 226 18.96 -1.76 -14.49
CA GLN A 226 19.59 -1.45 -15.78
C GLN A 226 18.58 -0.86 -16.79
N ARG A 227 17.35 -1.38 -16.81
CA ARG A 227 16.27 -0.86 -17.67
C ARG A 227 15.72 0.48 -17.18
N ILE A 228 15.58 0.65 -15.86
CA ILE A 228 15.13 1.92 -15.27
C ILE A 228 16.16 3.03 -15.55
N ARG A 229 17.44 2.75 -15.33
CA ARG A 229 18.56 3.66 -15.64
C ARG A 229 18.52 4.12 -17.09
N ASP A 230 18.26 3.20 -18.02
CA ASP A 230 18.23 3.49 -19.45
C ASP A 230 16.97 4.25 -19.90
N ALA A 231 15.92 4.28 -19.07
CA ALA A 231 14.64 4.94 -19.31
C ALA A 231 14.46 6.21 -18.46
N ASP A 232 15.53 6.90 -18.09
CA ASP A 232 15.45 8.16 -17.35
C ASP A 232 14.95 9.31 -18.25
N PRO A 233 13.79 9.92 -17.94
CA PRO A 233 13.26 11.04 -18.73
C PRO A 233 14.04 12.35 -18.55
N LEU A 234 14.95 12.44 -17.57
CA LEU A 234 15.70 13.65 -17.22
C LEU A 234 17.17 13.64 -17.63
N THR A 235 17.71 12.53 -18.12
CA THR A 235 19.11 12.45 -18.59
C THR A 235 19.22 12.00 -20.04
N THR A 236 20.17 12.61 -20.76
CA THR A 236 20.59 12.09 -22.08
C THR A 236 21.46 10.85 -21.90
N ALA A 237 21.34 9.90 -22.84
CA ALA A 237 22.03 8.62 -22.87
C ALA A 237 23.58 8.66 -22.78
N SER A 238 24.20 9.84 -22.71
CA SER A 238 25.64 10.07 -22.62
C SER A 238 26.24 9.95 -21.20
N ASN A 239 25.45 9.96 -20.13
CA ASN A 239 25.94 9.79 -18.74
C ASN A 239 25.86 8.34 -18.20
N LYS A 240 25.76 7.34 -19.09
CA LYS A 240 25.61 5.90 -18.77
C LYS A 240 26.92 5.25 -18.29
N HIS A 241 27.55 5.77 -17.24
CA HIS A 241 28.85 5.26 -16.77
C HIS A 241 28.77 4.02 -15.87
N GLU A 242 27.68 3.84 -15.13
CA GLU A 242 27.56 2.75 -14.16
C GLU A 242 26.95 1.53 -14.82
N THR A 243 27.76 0.48 -15.05
CA THR A 243 27.32 -0.75 -15.72
C THR A 243 26.45 -1.65 -14.83
N SER A 244 26.53 -1.50 -13.51
CA SER A 244 25.82 -2.32 -12.52
C SER A 244 25.33 -1.48 -11.35
N ILE A 245 24.19 -1.85 -10.78
CA ILE A 245 23.62 -1.17 -9.60
C ILE A 245 24.55 -1.25 -8.39
N LEU A 246 25.43 -2.26 -8.33
CA LEU A 246 26.47 -2.38 -7.29
C LEU A 246 27.44 -1.21 -7.26
N CYS A 247 27.66 -0.56 -8.41
CA CYS A 247 28.55 0.59 -8.53
C CYS A 247 27.82 1.92 -8.42
N SER A 248 26.49 1.89 -8.27
CA SER A 248 25.67 3.09 -8.18
C SER A 248 25.68 3.70 -6.79
N GLU A 249 25.56 5.03 -6.74
CA GLU A 249 25.42 5.76 -5.48
C GLU A 249 24.18 5.27 -4.70
N TYR A 250 24.37 4.93 -3.43
CA TYR A 250 23.28 4.46 -2.58
C TYR A 250 22.40 5.64 -2.12
N PRO A 251 21.07 5.51 -2.07
CA PRO A 251 20.19 6.56 -1.56
C PRO A 251 20.46 6.89 -0.10
N GLU A 252 20.87 8.13 0.18
CA GLU A 252 21.11 8.67 1.52
C GLU A 252 20.11 9.79 1.87
N GLU A 253 19.96 10.09 3.16
CA GLU A 253 19.05 11.12 3.66
C GLU A 253 19.38 12.52 3.11
N THR A 254 20.66 12.79 2.87
CA THR A 254 21.18 14.03 2.27
C THR A 254 20.60 14.31 0.89
N HIS A 255 20.33 13.26 0.10
CA HIS A 255 19.73 13.39 -1.23
C HIS A 255 18.25 13.77 -1.18
N MET A 256 17.57 13.44 -0.07
CA MET A 256 16.11 13.48 0.03
C MET A 256 15.56 14.56 0.97
N HIS A 257 16.41 15.22 1.76
CA HIS A 257 15.97 16.20 2.77
C HIS A 257 15.04 17.30 2.19
N SER A 258 15.30 17.80 0.98
CA SER A 258 14.49 18.84 0.33
C SER A 258 13.09 18.38 -0.12
N TRP A 259 12.85 17.07 -0.14
CA TRP A 259 11.63 16.44 -0.61
C TRP A 259 10.62 16.13 0.50
N ILE A 260 11.00 16.30 1.77
CA ILE A 260 10.09 16.15 2.90
C ILE A 260 9.03 17.25 2.83
N ASP A 261 7.76 16.84 2.81
CA ASP A 261 6.61 17.70 2.61
C ASP A 261 5.43 17.24 3.47
N THR A 262 5.45 17.65 4.74
CA THR A 262 4.43 17.26 5.73
C THR A 262 3.03 17.70 5.33
N ASN A 263 2.89 18.84 4.64
CA ASN A 263 1.59 19.30 4.15
C ASN A 263 1.02 18.38 3.06
N ALA A 264 1.86 17.95 2.11
CA ALA A 264 1.44 16.97 1.10
C ALA A 264 1.04 15.63 1.75
N GLU A 265 1.76 15.20 2.79
CA GLU A 265 1.42 13.99 3.56
C GLU A 265 0.06 14.07 4.26
N GLU A 266 -0.22 15.17 4.96
CA GLU A 266 -1.49 15.38 5.65
C GLU A 266 -2.68 15.44 4.67
N ARG A 267 -2.53 16.23 3.59
CA ARG A 267 -3.57 16.37 2.56
C ARG A 267 -3.83 15.05 1.84
N MET A 268 -2.78 14.32 1.45
CA MET A 268 -2.94 13.02 0.79
C MET A 268 -3.54 11.97 1.73
N ALA A 269 -3.17 11.97 3.01
CA ALA A 269 -3.80 11.10 4.01
C ALA A 269 -5.30 11.36 4.14
N PHE A 270 -5.72 12.64 4.12
CA PHE A 270 -7.13 13.01 4.08
C PHE A 270 -7.84 12.45 2.83
N VAL A 271 -7.28 12.64 1.64
CA VAL A 271 -7.85 12.11 0.38
C VAL A 271 -7.97 10.58 0.41
N ILE A 272 -6.93 9.87 0.84
CA ILE A 272 -6.93 8.40 0.94
C ILE A 272 -8.02 7.92 1.91
N ASN A 273 -8.20 8.60 3.05
CA ASN A 273 -9.25 8.27 4.01
C ASN A 273 -10.66 8.42 3.41
N VAL A 274 -10.88 9.47 2.62
CA VAL A 274 -12.15 9.67 1.89
C VAL A 274 -12.38 8.57 0.86
N ILE A 275 -11.34 8.19 0.09
CA ILE A 275 -11.40 7.06 -0.86
C ILE A 275 -11.77 5.76 -0.15
N HIS A 276 -11.17 5.46 1.00
CA HIS A 276 -11.50 4.29 1.79
C HIS A 276 -12.96 4.32 2.26
N GLY A 277 -13.45 5.48 2.72
CA GLY A 277 -14.86 5.68 3.07
C GLY A 277 -15.81 5.39 1.91
N ILE A 278 -15.53 5.97 0.74
CA ILE A 278 -16.31 5.77 -0.49
C ILE A 278 -16.29 4.30 -0.93
N ARG A 279 -15.11 3.67 -1.00
CA ARG A 279 -14.97 2.26 -1.41
C ARG A 279 -15.69 1.33 -0.43
N SER A 280 -15.64 1.62 0.87
CA SER A 280 -16.40 0.89 1.89
C SER A 280 -17.90 1.02 1.65
N LEU A 281 -18.39 2.23 1.37
CA LEU A 281 -19.80 2.48 1.07
C LEU A 281 -20.25 1.72 -0.18
N ARG A 282 -19.48 1.78 -1.27
CA ARG A 282 -19.79 1.03 -2.50
C ARG A 282 -19.87 -0.47 -2.25
N HIS A 283 -18.95 -1.00 -1.45
CA HIS A 283 -18.99 -2.41 -1.08
C HIS A 283 -20.28 -2.74 -0.32
N THR A 284 -20.64 -1.93 0.67
CA THR A 284 -21.89 -2.11 1.43
C THR A 284 -23.11 -2.06 0.51
N VAL A 285 -23.24 -1.07 -0.38
CA VAL A 285 -24.36 -0.98 -1.34
C VAL A 285 -24.39 -2.19 -2.28
N LYS A 286 -23.24 -2.63 -2.81
CA LYS A 286 -23.16 -3.81 -3.68
C LYS A 286 -23.59 -5.09 -2.96
N VAL A 287 -23.29 -5.21 -1.67
CA VAL A 287 -23.70 -6.35 -0.84
C VAL A 287 -25.19 -6.30 -0.53
N LEU A 288 -25.73 -5.12 -0.19
CA LEU A 288 -27.11 -4.97 0.25
C LEU A 288 -28.11 -4.94 -0.91
N ALA A 289 -27.74 -4.33 -2.03
CA ALA A 289 -28.60 -4.16 -3.20
C ALA A 289 -27.84 -4.51 -4.50
N PRO A 290 -27.51 -5.80 -4.74
CA PRO A 290 -26.74 -6.19 -5.92
C PRO A 290 -27.50 -5.97 -7.24
N ASN A 291 -28.84 -5.89 -7.19
CA ASN A 291 -29.69 -5.60 -8.35
C ASN A 291 -29.98 -4.10 -8.53
N ALA A 292 -29.56 -3.25 -7.58
CA ALA A 292 -29.58 -1.79 -7.75
C ALA A 292 -28.37 -1.33 -8.59
N ALA A 293 -28.12 -2.02 -9.70
CA ALA A 293 -27.20 -1.54 -10.71
C ALA A 293 -27.76 -0.21 -11.24
N PRO A 294 -26.91 0.83 -11.41
CA PRO A 294 -27.31 1.99 -12.20
C PRO A 294 -27.76 1.51 -13.59
N ALA A 295 -28.73 2.20 -14.18
CA ALA A 295 -29.35 1.79 -15.43
C ALA A 295 -28.34 1.85 -16.58
N GLY A 296 -27.63 0.74 -16.83
CA GLY A 296 -26.67 0.58 -17.92
C GLY A 296 -25.22 0.46 -17.46
N ASP A 297 -24.40 -0.28 -18.21
CA ASP A 297 -22.98 -0.57 -17.93
C ASP A 297 -22.07 0.68 -17.82
N ASN A 298 -22.58 1.89 -18.14
CA ASN A 298 -21.81 3.14 -18.20
C ASN A 298 -22.24 4.23 -17.19
N GLU A 299 -23.31 4.07 -16.42
CA GLU A 299 -23.70 5.09 -15.43
C GLU A 299 -22.97 4.87 -14.10
N LEU A 300 -22.09 5.80 -13.72
CA LEU A 300 -21.40 5.77 -12.43
C LEU A 300 -22.32 6.27 -11.32
N PRO A 301 -22.32 5.63 -10.12
CA PRO A 301 -23.13 6.10 -9.00
C PRO A 301 -22.63 7.46 -8.51
N THR A 302 -23.56 8.36 -8.18
CA THR A 302 -23.23 9.68 -7.63
C THR A 302 -23.19 9.63 -6.11
N ILE A 303 -22.10 10.12 -5.53
CA ILE A 303 -21.91 10.27 -4.09
C ILE A 303 -21.87 11.74 -3.75
N ARG A 304 -22.76 12.17 -2.86
CA ARG A 304 -22.75 13.51 -2.30
C ARG A 304 -21.94 13.55 -1.01
N ILE A 305 -20.97 14.45 -0.94
CA ILE A 305 -20.15 14.71 0.26
C ILE A 305 -20.53 16.09 0.79
N VAL A 306 -21.08 16.14 2.00
CA VAL A 306 -21.48 17.39 2.67
C VAL A 306 -20.40 17.80 3.65
N CYS A 307 -19.94 19.04 3.55
CA CYS A 307 -18.81 19.58 4.29
C CYS A 307 -19.25 20.70 5.23
N ALA A 308 -18.84 20.61 6.50
CA ALA A 308 -19.10 21.66 7.50
C ALA A 308 -18.06 22.81 7.50
N SER A 309 -16.93 22.64 6.80
CA SER A 309 -15.85 23.64 6.74
C SER A 309 -15.53 24.02 5.31
N ASN A 310 -15.32 25.33 5.08
CA ASN A 310 -14.89 25.85 3.78
C ASN A 310 -13.51 25.34 3.35
N THR A 311 -12.61 25.08 4.30
CA THR A 311 -11.28 24.51 4.01
C THR A 311 -11.37 23.08 3.47
N VAL A 312 -12.22 22.26 4.10
CA VAL A 312 -12.46 20.87 3.68
C VAL A 312 -13.17 20.82 2.33
N TYR A 313 -14.09 21.76 2.11
CA TYR A 313 -14.75 21.91 0.82
C TYR A 313 -13.72 22.19 -0.29
N SER A 314 -12.82 23.15 -0.11
CA SER A 314 -11.78 23.44 -1.12
C SER A 314 -10.87 22.25 -1.38
N GLU A 315 -10.43 21.55 -0.33
CA GLU A 315 -9.54 20.38 -0.48
C GLU A 315 -10.21 19.20 -1.20
N LEU A 316 -11.47 18.92 -0.88
CA LEU A 316 -12.24 17.89 -1.58
C LEU A 316 -12.55 18.29 -3.02
N LYS A 317 -12.71 19.59 -3.27
CA LYS A 317 -12.96 20.08 -4.62
C LYS A 317 -11.72 19.96 -5.49
N ASP A 318 -10.54 20.28 -4.95
CA ASP A 318 -9.25 20.03 -5.60
C ASP A 318 -9.05 18.53 -5.90
N ALA A 319 -9.41 17.65 -4.96
CA ALA A 319 -9.25 16.21 -5.08
C ALA A 319 -10.40 15.48 -5.81
N GLN A 320 -11.44 16.19 -6.26
CA GLN A 320 -12.68 15.59 -6.75
C GLN A 320 -12.43 14.56 -7.85
N ARG A 321 -11.64 14.91 -8.88
CA ARG A 321 -11.38 14.01 -10.01
C ARG A 321 -10.60 12.77 -9.60
N ASP A 322 -9.69 12.91 -8.64
CA ASP A 322 -8.96 11.78 -8.09
C ASP A 322 -9.93 10.85 -7.35
N LEU A 323 -10.86 11.39 -6.56
CA LEU A 323 -11.92 10.60 -5.92
C LEU A 323 -12.80 9.87 -6.95
N GLU A 324 -13.25 10.56 -7.99
CA GLU A 324 -14.09 9.99 -9.05
C GLU A 324 -13.39 8.84 -9.77
N THR A 325 -12.12 9.05 -10.14
CA THR A 325 -11.31 8.06 -10.86
C THR A 325 -10.98 6.86 -9.97
N GLN A 326 -10.48 7.10 -8.75
CA GLN A 326 -10.04 6.05 -7.83
C GLN A 326 -11.20 5.23 -7.28
N CYS A 327 -12.39 5.82 -7.18
CA CYS A 327 -13.58 5.16 -6.66
C CYS A 327 -14.53 4.68 -7.76
N ARG A 328 -14.36 5.12 -9.03
CA ARG A 328 -15.31 4.91 -10.14
C ARG A 328 -16.74 5.32 -9.75
N VAL A 329 -16.89 6.60 -9.39
CA VAL A 329 -18.14 7.25 -8.96
C VAL A 329 -18.17 8.68 -9.51
N ASN A 330 -19.34 9.31 -9.52
CA ASN A 330 -19.44 10.78 -9.65
C ASN A 330 -19.44 11.38 -8.24
N VAL A 331 -18.72 12.49 -8.01
CA VAL A 331 -18.65 13.11 -6.68
C VAL A 331 -19.29 14.51 -6.72
N ASP A 332 -20.29 14.72 -5.88
CA ASP A 332 -20.93 16.02 -5.66
C ASP A 332 -20.52 16.56 -4.29
N VAL A 333 -19.67 17.59 -4.25
CA VAL A 333 -19.21 18.21 -3.00
C VAL A 333 -20.06 19.43 -2.71
N ALA A 334 -20.71 19.46 -1.55
CA ALA A 334 -21.58 20.55 -1.10
C ALA A 334 -21.15 21.08 0.28
N LEU A 335 -21.40 22.37 0.54
CA LEU A 335 -21.29 22.95 1.87
C LEU A 335 -22.60 22.73 2.65
N ASP A 336 -22.51 22.43 3.94
CA ASP A 336 -23.67 22.41 4.83
C ASP A 336 -24.10 23.85 5.11
N VAL A 337 -25.15 24.32 4.42
CA VAL A 337 -25.68 25.69 4.56
C VAL A 337 -26.79 25.77 5.61
N ASP A 338 -27.40 24.63 5.98
CA ASP A 338 -28.66 24.61 6.74
C ASP A 338 -28.58 23.98 8.14
N GLY A 339 -27.41 23.52 8.59
CA GLY A 339 -27.22 23.03 9.97
C GLY A 339 -28.09 21.83 10.35
N SER A 340 -28.65 21.13 9.35
CA SER A 340 -29.51 19.96 9.54
C SER A 340 -28.71 18.67 9.81
N SER A 341 -27.38 18.70 9.71
CA SER A 341 -26.49 17.60 10.08
C SER A 341 -25.61 17.99 11.27
N ALA A 342 -26.20 17.87 12.46
CA ALA A 342 -25.55 18.20 13.72
C ALA A 342 -24.18 17.52 13.93
N SER A 343 -23.17 18.35 14.20
CA SER A 343 -22.01 18.10 15.06
C SER A 343 -21.14 16.87 14.78
N SER A 344 -20.14 17.02 13.88
CA SER A 344 -18.73 16.69 14.18
C SER A 344 -17.82 17.02 12.99
N LYS A 345 -16.57 17.36 13.28
CA LYS A 345 -15.53 17.68 12.29
C LYS A 345 -15.13 16.42 11.50
N HIS A 346 -15.91 16.07 10.48
CA HIS A 346 -15.76 14.93 9.54
C HIS A 346 -16.75 13.79 9.82
N VAL A 347 -17.96 13.92 9.29
CA VAL A 347 -18.90 12.80 9.17
C VAL A 347 -19.14 12.55 7.69
N LEU A 348 -18.69 11.39 7.19
CA LEU A 348 -19.28 10.80 5.98
C LEU A 348 -20.67 10.31 6.38
N THR A 349 -21.68 11.17 6.28
CA THR A 349 -23.06 10.79 6.57
C THR A 349 -23.58 9.92 5.42
N HIS A 350 -23.77 8.64 5.72
CA HIS A 350 -24.53 7.74 4.88
C HIS A 350 -25.99 8.19 4.87
N SER A 351 -26.43 8.87 3.82
CA SER A 351 -27.84 8.86 3.43
C SER A 351 -27.99 7.88 2.28
N VAL A 352 -28.47 6.67 2.57
CA VAL A 352 -29.11 5.86 1.53
C VAL A 352 -30.30 6.69 1.09
N SER A 353 -30.30 7.16 -0.16
CA SER A 353 -31.42 7.92 -0.69
C SER A 353 -32.69 7.07 -0.62
N ASP A 354 -33.85 7.71 -0.40
CA ASP A 354 -35.20 7.12 -0.40
C ASP A 354 -35.54 6.28 -1.66
N SER A 355 -34.66 6.27 -2.66
CA SER A 355 -34.75 5.50 -3.89
C SER A 355 -34.10 4.12 -3.85
N CYS A 356 -33.37 3.73 -2.79
CA CYS A 356 -32.80 2.38 -2.68
C CYS A 356 -33.84 1.40 -2.12
N ARG A 357 -34.73 0.89 -2.98
CA ARG A 357 -35.58 -0.25 -2.63
C ARG A 357 -34.71 -1.49 -2.56
N VAL A 358 -34.35 -1.88 -1.34
CA VAL A 358 -33.73 -3.18 -1.10
C VAL A 358 -34.81 -4.25 -1.32
N PRO A 359 -34.62 -5.24 -2.20
CA PRO A 359 -35.61 -6.30 -2.41
C PRO A 359 -35.82 -7.10 -1.13
N ASP A 360 -37.08 -7.31 -0.73
CA ASP A 360 -37.43 -8.13 0.43
C ASP A 360 -37.42 -9.62 0.04
N ASP A 361 -36.23 -10.20 -0.03
CA ASP A 361 -36.02 -11.64 -0.17
C ASP A 361 -35.11 -12.19 0.93
N ALA A 362 -35.26 -13.48 1.25
CA ALA A 362 -34.51 -14.13 2.33
C ALA A 362 -32.97 -14.01 2.17
N GLU A 363 -32.50 -13.87 0.93
CA GLU A 363 -31.09 -13.67 0.61
C GLU A 363 -30.61 -12.25 0.99
N THR A 364 -31.43 -11.23 0.79
CA THR A 364 -31.16 -9.85 1.25
C THR A 364 -31.12 -9.76 2.76
N THR A 365 -32.07 -10.38 3.48
CA THR A 365 -32.06 -10.39 4.96
C THR A 365 -30.79 -11.05 5.50
N GLN A 366 -30.31 -12.12 4.85
CA GLN A 366 -29.03 -12.74 5.20
C GLN A 366 -27.82 -11.82 4.92
N ARG A 367 -27.85 -11.07 3.82
CA ARG A 367 -26.79 -10.09 3.47
C ARG A 367 -26.75 -8.93 4.46
N VAL A 368 -27.91 -8.37 4.83
CA VAL A 368 -28.05 -7.33 5.87
C VAL A 368 -27.50 -7.84 7.21
N ALA A 369 -27.88 -9.05 7.62
CA ALA A 369 -27.38 -9.66 8.86
C ALA A 369 -25.85 -9.87 8.84
N SER A 370 -25.28 -10.28 7.69
CA SER A 370 -23.83 -10.43 7.53
C SER A 370 -23.08 -9.09 7.62
N GLU A 371 -23.69 -8.02 7.11
CA GLU A 371 -23.13 -6.68 7.14
C GLU A 371 -23.21 -6.06 8.54
N ILE A 372 -24.33 -6.27 9.25
CA ILE A 372 -24.46 -5.94 10.67
C ILE A 372 -23.36 -6.65 11.47
N ALA A 373 -23.18 -7.96 11.30
CA ALA A 373 -22.14 -8.71 12.00
C ALA A 373 -20.72 -8.18 11.68
N ARG A 374 -20.48 -7.76 10.43
CA ARG A 374 -19.21 -7.14 10.01
C ARG A 374 -18.97 -5.80 10.72
N LEU A 375 -19.98 -4.94 10.77
CA LEU A 375 -19.90 -3.63 11.41
C LEU A 375 -19.81 -3.73 12.94
N GLU A 376 -20.53 -4.66 13.58
CA GLU A 376 -20.41 -4.96 15.01
C GLU A 376 -18.99 -5.43 15.36
N LYS A 377 -18.40 -6.28 14.54
CA LYS A 377 -17.01 -6.71 14.69
C LYS A 377 -16.02 -5.54 14.53
N ARG A 378 -16.29 -4.61 13.62
CA ARG A 378 -15.46 -3.40 13.44
C ARG A 378 -15.59 -2.45 14.63
N ALA A 379 -16.81 -2.18 15.09
CA ALA A 379 -17.08 -1.32 16.24
C ALA A 379 -16.43 -1.88 17.50
N SER A 380 -16.65 -3.17 17.81
CA SER A 380 -16.05 -3.83 18.98
C SER A 380 -14.51 -3.83 18.95
N LYS A 381 -13.89 -4.08 17.79
CA LYS A 381 -12.43 -4.04 17.65
C LYS A 381 -11.87 -2.62 17.86
N SER A 382 -12.55 -1.60 17.32
CA SER A 382 -12.12 -0.20 17.44
C SER A 382 -12.30 0.32 18.87
N ALA A 383 -13.43 -0.02 19.51
CA ALA A 383 -13.71 0.26 20.91
C ALA A 383 -12.69 -0.40 21.84
N ALA A 384 -12.39 -1.69 21.65
CA ALA A 384 -11.39 -2.40 22.45
C ALA A 384 -9.98 -1.80 22.29
N ALA A 385 -9.63 -1.35 21.07
CA ALA A 385 -8.36 -0.66 20.83
C ALA A 385 -8.32 0.73 21.51
N ALA A 386 -9.43 1.48 21.49
CA ALA A 386 -9.55 2.76 22.18
C ALA A 386 -9.43 2.58 23.70
N GLU A 387 -10.11 1.60 24.27
CA GLU A 387 -10.06 1.29 25.70
C GLU A 387 -8.65 0.87 26.16
N ALA A 388 -7.97 0.03 25.36
CA ALA A 388 -6.58 -0.33 25.63
C ALA A 388 -5.64 0.88 25.63
N LEU A 389 -5.89 1.86 24.75
CA LEU A 389 -5.08 3.07 24.64
C LEU A 389 -5.39 4.06 25.78
N ILE A 390 -6.66 4.21 26.17
CA ILE A 390 -7.07 4.96 27.38
C ILE A 390 -6.40 4.37 28.62
N ARG A 391 -6.45 3.04 28.78
CA ARG A 391 -5.80 2.36 29.91
C ARG A 391 -4.29 2.59 29.95
N ARG A 392 -3.65 2.69 28.77
CA ARG A 392 -2.23 3.04 28.66
C ARG A 392 -1.96 4.47 29.10
N GLN A 393 -2.79 5.42 28.68
CA GLN A 393 -2.69 6.84 29.04
C GLN A 393 -2.90 7.09 30.54
N GLN A 394 -3.80 6.33 31.18
CA GLN A 394 -4.07 6.40 32.61
C GLN A 394 -3.01 5.70 33.48
N GLY A 395 -1.99 5.07 32.88
CA GLY A 395 -0.93 4.39 33.60
C GLY A 395 -0.05 5.36 34.41
N PRO A 396 0.41 4.99 35.61
CA PRO A 396 1.11 5.89 36.55
C PRO A 396 2.45 6.43 36.03
N HIS A 397 2.98 5.88 34.94
CA HIS A 397 4.25 6.29 34.34
C HIS A 397 4.12 6.88 32.94
N TYR A 398 2.91 6.97 32.39
CA TYR A 398 2.70 7.41 31.02
C TYR A 398 3.22 8.82 30.78
N ALA A 399 2.75 9.79 31.57
CA ALA A 399 3.15 11.19 31.47
C ALA A 399 4.67 11.42 31.70
N SER A 400 5.32 10.56 32.49
CA SER A 400 6.74 10.72 32.86
C SER A 400 7.73 9.99 31.95
N LYS A 401 7.33 8.88 31.33
CA LYS A 401 8.25 7.99 30.58
C LYS A 401 7.98 7.98 29.08
N VAL A 402 6.81 8.43 28.63
CA VAL A 402 6.45 8.44 27.22
C VAL A 402 6.83 9.80 26.63
N PRO A 403 7.62 9.86 25.54
CA PRO A 403 7.97 11.12 24.89
C PRO A 403 6.74 11.91 24.45
N GLU A 404 6.79 13.24 24.50
CA GLU A 404 5.67 14.11 24.12
C GLU A 404 5.17 13.87 22.70
N SER A 405 6.06 13.55 21.76
CA SER A 405 5.70 13.18 20.39
C SER A 405 4.82 11.93 20.32
N VAL A 406 5.08 10.94 21.17
CA VAL A 406 4.30 9.70 21.25
C VAL A 406 2.96 9.96 21.97
N GLN A 407 2.94 10.88 22.96
CA GLN A 407 1.69 11.29 23.61
C GLN A 407 0.75 12.00 22.64
N ALA A 408 1.27 12.88 21.79
CA ALA A 408 0.50 13.54 20.73
C ALA A 408 -0.05 12.53 19.70
N GLN A 409 0.76 11.57 19.27
CA GLN A 409 0.32 10.49 18.38
C GLN A 409 -0.77 9.62 19.00
N ASP A 410 -0.64 9.28 20.28
CA ASP A 410 -1.65 8.51 21.01
C ASP A 410 -2.97 9.28 21.15
N ALA A 411 -2.91 10.59 21.44
CA ALA A 411 -4.11 11.43 21.52
C ALA A 411 -4.82 11.54 20.18
N HIS A 412 -4.08 11.72 19.08
CA HIS A 412 -4.62 11.72 17.72
C HIS A 412 -5.27 10.36 17.39
N ARG A 413 -4.57 9.25 17.69
CA ARG A 413 -5.06 7.90 17.46
C ARG A 413 -6.30 7.58 18.29
N LEU A 414 -6.39 8.05 19.53
CA LEU A 414 -7.58 7.89 20.37
C LEU A 414 -8.78 8.57 19.74
N THR A 415 -8.60 9.83 19.32
CA THR A 415 -9.65 10.61 18.66
C THR A 415 -10.12 9.91 17.39
N GLN A 416 -9.21 9.38 16.59
CA GLN A 416 -9.55 8.62 15.38
C GLN A 416 -10.34 7.34 15.70
N LEU A 417 -9.91 6.55 16.68
CA LEU A 417 -10.60 5.31 17.08
C LEU A 417 -12.01 5.58 17.65
N GLN A 418 -12.19 6.70 18.36
CA GLN A 418 -13.49 7.12 18.88
C GLN A 418 -14.43 7.55 17.73
N THR A 419 -13.93 8.36 16.79
CA THR A 419 -14.68 8.74 15.59
C THR A 419 -15.07 7.51 14.75
N ASP A 420 -14.16 6.56 14.57
CA ASP A 420 -14.42 5.31 13.84
C ASP A 420 -15.48 4.45 14.53
N THR A 421 -15.43 4.36 15.86
CA THR A 421 -16.44 3.64 16.66
C THR A 421 -17.81 4.30 16.49
N HIS A 422 -17.88 5.62 16.66
CA HIS A 422 -19.13 6.36 16.53
C HIS A 422 -19.73 6.26 15.12
N ALA A 423 -18.90 6.36 14.08
CA ALA A 423 -19.34 6.19 12.71
C ALA A 423 -19.89 4.78 12.44
N ALA A 424 -19.21 3.74 12.95
CA ALA A 424 -19.68 2.36 12.81
C ALA A 424 -21.01 2.12 13.54
N GLU A 425 -21.17 2.68 14.75
CA GLU A 425 -22.42 2.61 15.53
C GLU A 425 -23.58 3.32 14.83
N LYS A 426 -23.34 4.49 14.23
CA LYS A 426 -24.34 5.22 13.45
C LYS A 426 -24.79 4.44 12.22
N SER A 427 -23.85 3.81 11.49
CA SER A 427 -24.18 2.94 10.36
C SER A 427 -24.93 1.68 10.80
N LEU A 428 -24.59 1.10 11.96
CA LEU A 428 -25.33 -0.01 12.55
C LEU A 428 -26.76 0.38 12.91
N ALA A 429 -26.96 1.56 13.49
CA ALA A 429 -28.30 2.07 13.81
C ALA A 429 -29.15 2.20 12.54
N ALA A 430 -28.62 2.82 11.49
CA ALA A 430 -29.31 2.96 10.21
C ALA A 430 -29.67 1.61 9.56
N LEU A 431 -28.77 0.62 9.61
CA LEU A 431 -29.05 -0.72 9.08
C LEU A 431 -30.07 -1.50 9.93
N ARG A 432 -30.08 -1.31 11.25
CA ARG A 432 -31.09 -1.90 12.15
C ARG A 432 -32.45 -1.26 11.98
N GLU A 433 -32.51 0.05 11.74
CA GLU A 433 -33.76 0.75 11.37
C GLU A 433 -34.31 0.24 10.04
N LEU A 434 -33.44 0.06 9.03
CA LEU A 434 -33.83 -0.60 7.78
C LEU A 434 -34.36 -2.03 8.02
N GLN A 435 -33.75 -2.80 8.93
CA GLN A 435 -34.24 -4.12 9.30
C GLN A 435 -35.61 -4.11 10.02
N GLN A 436 -36.01 -2.99 10.64
CA GLN A 436 -37.30 -2.84 11.32
C GLN A 436 -38.41 -2.33 10.40
N LEU A 437 -38.04 -1.69 9.28
CA LEU A 437 -38.97 -1.16 8.27
C LEU A 437 -39.42 -2.24 7.25
N TYR A 438 -38.83 -3.42 7.31
CA TYR A 438 -39.21 -4.66 6.60
C TYR A 438 -39.55 -5.73 7.64
#